data_AF-A0A3B0R2T3-F1
#
_entry.id   AF-A0A3B0R2T3-F1
#
_cell.length_a   1.000
_cell.length_b   1.000
_cell.length_c   1.000
_cell.angle_alpha   90.00
_cell.angle_beta   90.00
_cell.angle_gamma   90.00
#
_symmetry.space_group_name_H-M   'P 1'
#
loop_
_entity.id
_entity.type
_entity.pdbx_description
1 polymer ?
#
loop_
_entity_poly.entity_id
_entity_poly.type
_entity_poly.pdbx_seq_one_letter_code
_entity_poly.pdbx_strand_id
1 'polypeptide(L)' 'ALHGASVAALTIYDMAKAVEKSMEIVSIRLRSKSGGKSGDYSSE' A
#
# COMPACT_ATOMS: atom_id res chain seq x y z
N ALA A 1 1.39 7.37 -4.94
CA ALA A 1 1.81 6.64 -3.72
C ALA A 1 0.97 5.38 -3.51
N LEU A 2 -0.30 5.49 -3.07
CA LEU A 2 -1.11 4.32 -2.72
C LEU A 2 -1.34 3.34 -3.87
N HIS A 3 -1.61 3.84 -5.08
CA HIS A 3 -1.77 2.98 -6.25
C HIS A 3 -0.53 2.11 -6.52
N GLY A 4 0.67 2.69 -6.45
CA GLY A 4 1.92 1.94 -6.59
C GLY A 4 2.12 0.91 -5.47
N ALA A 5 1.79 1.26 -4.23
CA ALA A 5 1.84 0.32 -3.10
C ALA A 5 0.88 -0.87 -3.31
N SER A 6 -0.34 -0.62 -3.80
CA SER A 6 -1.31 -1.66 -4.12
C SER A 6 -0.81 -2.60 -5.22
N VAL A 7 -0.27 -2.07 -6.31
CA VAL A 7 0.25 -2.90 -7.41
C VAL A 7 1.43 -3.74 -6.93
N ALA A 8 2.37 -3.15 -6.19
CA ALA A 8 3.51 -3.89 -5.65
C ALA A 8 3.09 -5.03 -4.71
N ALA A 9 2.12 -4.76 -3.81
CA ALA A 9 1.58 -5.79 -2.93
C ALA A 9 0.87 -6.91 -3.71
N LEU A 10 0.12 -6.57 -4.76
CA LEU A 10 -0.52 -7.55 -5.63
C LEU A 10 0.51 -8.39 -6.40
N THR A 11 1.63 -7.80 -6.83
CA THR A 11 2.73 -8.57 -7.44
C THR A 11 3.33 -9.58 -6.46
N ILE A 12 3.49 -9.21 -5.19
CA ILE A 12 3.96 -10.14 -4.15
C ILE A 12 2.95 -11.28 -3.95
N TYR A 13 1.65 -10.95 -3.87
CA TYR A 13 0.61 -11.96 -3.80
C TYR A 13 0.67 -12.91 -5.01
N ASP A 14 0.85 -12.39 -6.21
CA ASP A 14 0.93 -13.19 -7.44
C ASP A 14 2.06 -14.23 -7.41
N MET A 15 3.21 -13.87 -6.82
CA MET A 15 4.36 -14.78 -6.66
C MET A 15 4.16 -15.82 -5.56
N ALA A 16 3.49 -15.46 -4.46
CA ALA A 16 3.34 -16.31 -3.28
C ALA A 16 2.05 -17.15 -3.24
N LYS A 17 1.04 -16.83 -4.07
CA LYS A 17 -0.29 -17.48 -4.08
C LYS A 17 -0.25 -18.99 -4.34
N ALA A 18 0.85 -19.50 -4.90
CA ALA A 18 1.04 -20.94 -5.12
C ALA A 18 1.27 -21.71 -3.81
N VAL A 19 1.83 -21.03 -2.79
CA VAL A 19 2.15 -21.60 -1.49
C VAL A 19 1.01 -21.41 -0.52
N GLU A 20 0.47 -20.19 -0.43
CA GLU A 20 -0.64 -19.84 0.46
C GLU A 20 -1.62 -18.91 -0.25
N LYS A 21 -2.91 -19.29 -0.29
CA LYS A 21 -3.95 -18.54 -1.02
C LYS A 21 -4.79 -17.64 -0.11
N SER A 22 -4.74 -17.84 1.19
CA SER A 22 -5.47 -17.04 2.18
C SER A 22 -4.76 -15.76 2.58
N MET A 23 -3.61 -15.44 1.97
CA MET A 23 -2.88 -14.21 2.27
C MET A 23 -3.76 -12.98 2.02
N GLU A 24 -3.75 -12.05 2.97
CA GLU A 24 -4.47 -10.79 2.86
C GLU A 24 -3.49 -9.61 2.74
N ILE A 25 -3.77 -8.70 1.81
CA ILE A 25 -3.07 -7.42 1.74
C ILE A 25 -3.80 -6.43 2.65
N VAL A 26 -3.18 -6.05 3.76
CA VAL A 26 -3.77 -5.18 4.78
C VAL A 26 -3.02 -3.85 4.91
N SER A 27 -3.69 -2.85 5.50
CA SER A 27 -3.08 -1.59 5.95
C SER A 27 -2.42 -0.71 4.87
N ILE A 28 -2.96 -0.68 3.65
CA ILE A 28 -2.53 0.31 2.65
C ILE A 28 -3.07 1.69 3.04
N ARG A 29 -2.21 2.57 3.55
CA ARG A 29 -2.56 3.94 3.94
C ARG A 29 -1.46 4.94 3.65
N LEU A 30 -1.84 6.22 3.56
CA LEU A 30 -0.91 7.31 3.35
C LEU A 30 -0.24 7.68 4.66
N ARG A 31 1.07 7.45 4.77
CA ARG A 31 1.86 7.82 5.96
C ARG A 31 2.17 9.29 6.02
N SER A 32 2.49 9.89 4.89
CA SER A 32 2.74 11.32 4.81
C SER A 32 2.48 11.84 3.42
N LYS A 33 2.22 13.14 3.35
CA LYS A 33 2.15 13.93 2.13
C LYS A 33 2.58 15.33 2.51
N SER A 34 3.41 15.96 1.68
CA SER A 34 3.72 17.38 1.79
C SER A 34 3.16 18.16 0.61
N GLY A 35 2.80 19.42 0.86
CA GLY A 35 2.38 20.37 -0.17
C GLY A 35 0.90 20.35 -0.61
N GLY A 36 0.53 21.41 -1.33
CA GLY A 36 -0.85 21.74 -1.72
C GLY A 36 -1.55 22.64 -0.70
N LYS A 37 -2.79 23.06 -1.01
CA LYS A 37 -3.58 23.95 -0.14
C LYS A 37 -3.77 23.41 1.28
N SER A 38 -3.81 22.09 1.41
CA SER A 38 -4.02 21.38 2.68
C SER A 38 -2.80 21.39 3.61
N GLY A 39 -1.62 21.78 3.10
CA GLY A 39 -0.37 21.66 3.84
C GLY A 39 0.10 20.20 4.00
N ASP A 40 0.99 20.01 4.98
CA ASP A 40 1.60 18.72 5.25
C ASP A 40 0.70 17.84 6.12
N TYR A 41 0.67 16.55 5.79
CA TYR A 41 -0.07 15.51 6.48
C TYR A 41 0.90 14.41 6.90
N SER A 42 0.72 13.91 8.12
CA SER A 42 1.43 12.74 8.65
C SER A 42 0.49 11.88 9.48
N SER A 43 0.49 10.57 9.25
CA SER A 43 -0.21 9.58 10.06
C SER A 43 0.80 8.59 10.67
N GLU A 44 0.75 8.48 11.99
CA GLU A 44 1.50 7.51 12.81
C GLU A 44 1.12 6.07 12.47
#